data_AF-A0A1W6N5B4-F1
#
_entry.id   AF-A0A1W6N5B4-F1
#
_cell.length_a   1.000
_cell.length_b   1.000
_cell.length_c   1.000
_cell.angle_alpha   90.00
_cell.angle_beta   90.00
_cell.angle_gamma   90.00
#
_symmetry.space_group_name_H-M   'P 1'
#
loop_
_entity.id
_entity.type
_entity.pdbx_description
1 polymer ?
#
loop_
_entity_poly.entity_id
_entity_poly.type
_entity_poly.pdbx_seq_one_letter_code
_entity_poly.pdbx_strand_id
1 'polypeptide(L)'
;MADTDIITTQLKLLDKVKKYLGARSLKDGQKVASDPSCYLNAWAAGSLGYLRLQCLHKGFSEFPNYSYRFLRSVLQSGASSSYKIVNLEQRGIAYKHIVISWCRQDDFLEDGSFQCSYFSANSKNTPNTLWFLLSLDNVHPRKLNKNIRIFVSHHENHYSVLRIFKNIWKWFVYKIIPVPETLFAHALTSVFTSEILKPEIKSVLMAYEAQPWQHKLNQGIKLFNSTIKTIGYLHSSLPPLPTDFVKRDGEPDFLFVHGKGQKKIFQKYLGWEKKSIQVINSLRFQKVTKKKFSGKIFIPYDFSKGDFYIELLEYFFKKMDSDMPPLKIRNHPAQSQSKKHAALIKNIENLLARYQDRFDRNSKRQIALIFGSTTTVLECLARDIEVIHMTTEPVYESYSASLWPELKINKIENHIFSYKQKNKDEYIALGERNTSLRDILFHA
;
A
#
# COMPACT_ATOMS: atom_id res chain seq x y z
N MET A 1 -24.19 -21.05 -2.01
CA MET A 1 -24.85 -19.91 -2.69
C MET A 1 -24.20 -18.56 -2.37
N ALA A 2 -23.71 -18.30 -1.15
CA ALA A 2 -23.05 -17.03 -0.80
C ALA A 2 -21.67 -16.78 -1.46
N ASP A 3 -20.89 -17.83 -1.80
CA ASP A 3 -19.56 -17.65 -2.41
C ASP A 3 -19.63 -17.20 -3.86
N THR A 4 -20.67 -17.63 -4.59
CA THR A 4 -20.97 -17.19 -5.94
C THR A 4 -21.24 -15.68 -5.99
N ASP A 5 -21.82 -15.12 -4.93
CA ASP A 5 -22.14 -13.69 -4.83
C ASP A 5 -20.88 -12.83 -4.63
N ILE A 6 -19.97 -13.23 -3.71
CA ILE A 6 -18.70 -12.51 -3.49
C ILE A 6 -17.88 -12.48 -4.79
N ILE A 7 -17.71 -13.64 -5.44
CA ILE A 7 -16.95 -13.77 -6.69
C ILE A 7 -17.53 -12.86 -7.77
N THR A 8 -18.84 -12.97 -8.02
CA THR A 8 -19.52 -12.22 -9.08
C THR A 8 -19.43 -10.72 -8.82
N THR A 9 -19.60 -10.32 -7.56
CA THR A 9 -19.55 -8.92 -7.15
C THR A 9 -18.16 -8.33 -7.31
N GLN A 10 -17.10 -9.04 -6.89
CA GLN A 10 -15.72 -8.59 -7.10
C GLN A 10 -15.38 -8.37 -8.58
N LEU A 11 -15.77 -9.32 -9.45
CA LEU A 11 -15.52 -9.21 -10.88
C LEU A 11 -16.31 -8.06 -11.52
N LYS A 12 -17.60 -7.91 -11.18
CA LYS A 12 -18.43 -6.78 -11.63
C LYS A 12 -17.85 -5.44 -11.17
N LEU A 13 -17.36 -5.37 -9.94
CA LEU A 13 -16.76 -4.16 -9.38
C LEU A 13 -15.45 -3.79 -10.10
N LEU A 14 -14.59 -4.77 -10.40
CA LEU A 14 -13.39 -4.55 -11.22
C LEU A 14 -13.74 -3.98 -12.62
N ASP A 15 -14.78 -4.50 -13.27
CA ASP A 15 -15.25 -3.97 -14.55
C ASP A 15 -15.78 -2.53 -14.43
N LYS A 16 -16.58 -2.23 -13.40
CA LYS A 16 -17.04 -0.87 -13.11
C LYS A 16 -15.86 0.09 -12.87
N VAL A 17 -14.84 -0.35 -12.14
CA VAL A 17 -13.62 0.45 -11.89
C VAL A 17 -12.89 0.74 -13.20
N LYS A 18 -12.70 -0.25 -14.07
CA LYS A 18 -12.09 -0.04 -15.39
C LYS A 18 -12.87 0.97 -16.23
N LYS A 19 -14.20 0.83 -16.29
CA LYS A 19 -15.09 1.76 -17.00
C LYS A 19 -15.00 3.18 -16.43
N TYR A 20 -14.99 3.32 -15.11
CA TYR A 20 -14.84 4.60 -14.43
C TYR A 20 -13.51 5.29 -14.76
N LEU A 21 -12.40 4.57 -14.61
CA LEU A 21 -11.06 5.08 -14.90
C LEU A 21 -10.90 5.42 -16.39
N GLY A 22 -11.36 4.54 -17.30
CA GLY A 22 -11.32 4.78 -18.74
C GLY A 22 -12.13 6.01 -19.16
N ALA A 23 -13.36 6.14 -18.65
CA ALA A 23 -14.19 7.32 -18.92
C ALA A 23 -13.58 8.62 -18.38
N ARG A 24 -12.86 8.55 -17.24
CA ARG A 24 -12.15 9.70 -16.66
C ARG A 24 -10.91 10.06 -17.49
N SER A 25 -10.13 9.09 -17.95
CA SER A 25 -8.97 9.33 -18.82
C SER A 25 -9.39 10.00 -20.13
N LEU A 26 -10.50 9.58 -20.75
CA LEU A 26 -11.01 10.22 -21.98
C LEU A 26 -11.46 11.66 -21.78
N LYS A 27 -12.03 12.00 -20.63
CA LYS A 27 -12.51 13.36 -20.34
C LYS A 27 -11.39 14.30 -19.91
N ASP A 28 -10.44 13.80 -19.11
CA ASP A 28 -9.40 14.60 -18.48
C ASP A 28 -8.17 13.73 -18.10
N GLY A 29 -7.44 13.19 -19.08
CA GLY A 29 -6.31 12.27 -18.85
C GLY A 29 -5.25 12.75 -17.85
N GLN A 30 -5.03 14.07 -17.74
CA GLN A 30 -4.11 14.62 -16.73
C GLN A 30 -4.61 14.50 -15.28
N LYS A 31 -5.92 14.34 -15.04
CA LYS A 31 -6.52 14.29 -13.69
C LYS A 31 -6.41 12.91 -13.03
N VAL A 32 -6.44 11.84 -13.83
CA VAL A 32 -6.53 10.47 -13.30
C VAL A 32 -5.32 10.12 -12.43
N ALA A 33 -4.14 10.62 -12.79
CA ALA A 33 -2.92 10.38 -12.05
C ALA A 33 -2.92 10.99 -10.63
N SER A 34 -3.41 12.21 -10.46
CA SER A 34 -3.32 12.92 -9.17
C SER A 34 -4.63 12.96 -8.36
N ASP A 35 -5.77 12.55 -8.93
CA ASP A 35 -7.07 12.55 -8.26
C ASP A 35 -7.17 11.38 -7.24
N PRO A 36 -7.27 11.64 -5.92
CA PRO A 36 -7.37 10.59 -4.92
C PRO A 36 -8.66 9.76 -5.03
N SER A 37 -9.70 10.25 -5.72
CA SER A 37 -10.89 9.44 -6.03
C SER A 37 -10.65 8.40 -7.13
N CYS A 38 -9.54 8.50 -7.88
CA CYS A 38 -9.07 7.47 -8.82
C CYS A 38 -8.17 6.43 -8.14
N TYR A 39 -7.70 6.69 -6.92
CA TYR A 39 -6.96 5.71 -6.10
C TYR A 39 -7.91 4.80 -5.33
N LEU A 40 -8.66 3.98 -6.09
CA LEU A 40 -9.79 3.15 -5.68
C LEU A 40 -9.36 1.95 -4.81
N ASN A 41 -8.70 2.20 -3.70
CA ASN A 41 -8.21 1.18 -2.78
C ASN A 41 -9.37 0.54 -1.99
N ALA A 42 -9.23 -0.74 -1.67
CA ALA A 42 -10.24 -1.52 -0.96
C ALA A 42 -9.94 -1.67 0.55
N TRP A 43 -8.91 -1.00 1.06
CA TRP A 43 -8.33 -1.28 2.38
C TRP A 43 -8.28 -0.08 3.34
N ALA A 44 -8.49 1.16 2.87
CA ALA A 44 -8.53 2.36 3.71
C ALA A 44 -9.93 2.98 3.73
N ALA A 45 -10.76 2.54 4.68
CA ALA A 45 -12.19 2.85 4.77
C ALA A 45 -12.54 4.36 4.80
N GLY A 46 -11.59 5.20 5.24
CA GLY A 46 -11.75 6.67 5.26
C GLY A 46 -11.28 7.43 4.02
N SER A 47 -10.65 6.78 3.05
CA SER A 47 -10.04 7.46 1.90
C SER A 47 -11.08 7.85 0.84
N LEU A 48 -10.83 8.93 0.10
CA LEU A 48 -11.70 9.35 -1.00
C LEU A 48 -11.86 8.27 -2.07
N GLY A 49 -10.79 7.53 -2.37
CA GLY A 49 -10.81 6.42 -3.30
C GLY A 49 -11.66 5.24 -2.83
N TYR A 50 -11.57 4.87 -1.54
CA TYR A 50 -12.43 3.82 -0.97
C TYR A 50 -13.90 4.21 -1.01
N LEU A 51 -14.25 5.44 -0.61
CA LEU A 51 -15.64 5.91 -0.66
C LEU A 51 -16.16 6.01 -2.11
N ARG A 52 -15.28 6.36 -3.06
CA ARG A 52 -15.62 6.30 -4.49
C ARG A 52 -15.86 4.87 -4.94
N LEU A 53 -15.04 3.91 -4.52
CA LEU A 53 -15.23 2.49 -4.79
C LEU A 53 -16.57 2.00 -4.22
N GLN A 54 -16.93 2.44 -3.02
CA GLN A 54 -18.25 2.14 -2.43
C GLN A 54 -19.40 2.73 -3.25
N CYS A 55 -19.28 3.97 -3.75
CA CYS A 55 -20.27 4.55 -4.66
C CYS A 55 -20.43 3.71 -5.95
N LEU A 56 -19.33 3.17 -6.50
CA LEU A 56 -19.39 2.30 -7.68
C LEU A 56 -20.08 0.96 -7.36
N HIS A 57 -19.87 0.43 -6.15
CA HIS A 57 -20.47 -0.82 -5.71
C HIS A 57 -21.95 -0.65 -5.35
N LYS A 58 -22.24 0.18 -4.33
CA LYS A 58 -23.54 0.33 -3.66
C LYS A 58 -24.42 1.45 -4.23
N GLY A 59 -23.88 2.27 -5.14
CA GLY A 59 -24.63 3.34 -5.81
C GLY A 59 -24.71 4.63 -5.00
N PHE A 60 -25.81 5.38 -5.21
CA PHE A 60 -25.96 6.75 -4.71
C PHE A 60 -26.10 6.85 -3.18
N SER A 61 -26.43 5.75 -2.49
CA SER A 61 -26.53 5.72 -1.02
C SER A 61 -25.23 6.06 -0.31
N GLU A 62 -24.07 5.80 -0.94
CA GLU A 62 -22.75 6.12 -0.38
C GLU A 62 -22.24 7.51 -0.81
N PHE A 63 -22.97 8.18 -1.71
CA PHE A 63 -22.58 9.50 -2.22
C PHE A 63 -22.54 10.59 -1.13
N PRO A 64 -23.43 10.62 -0.12
CA PRO A 64 -23.31 11.57 1.00
C PRO A 64 -22.00 11.40 1.78
N ASN A 65 -21.59 10.16 2.08
CA ASN A 65 -20.34 9.86 2.77
C ASN A 65 -19.12 10.35 1.96
N TYR A 66 -19.11 10.04 0.67
CA TYR A 66 -18.09 10.54 -0.26
C TYR A 66 -18.05 12.08 -0.27
N SER A 67 -19.20 12.73 -0.41
CA SER A 67 -19.31 14.18 -0.54
C SER A 67 -18.87 14.90 0.73
N TYR A 68 -19.29 14.41 1.89
CA TYR A 68 -18.83 14.91 3.19
C TYR A 68 -17.30 14.82 3.32
N ARG A 69 -16.70 13.67 2.97
CA ARG A 69 -15.24 13.53 3.01
C ARG A 69 -14.54 14.43 2.00
N PHE A 70 -15.06 14.52 0.78
CA PHE A 70 -14.51 15.40 -0.24
C PHE A 70 -14.50 16.86 0.22
N LEU A 71 -15.63 17.38 0.69
CA LEU A 71 -15.74 18.75 1.20
C LEU A 71 -14.79 18.99 2.38
N ARG A 72 -14.71 18.03 3.31
CA ARG A 72 -13.77 18.11 4.44
C ARG A 72 -12.31 18.15 3.97
N SER A 73 -11.92 17.36 2.98
CA SER A 73 -10.59 17.40 2.38
C SER A 73 -10.34 18.74 1.66
N VAL A 74 -11.36 19.31 1.01
CA VAL A 74 -11.24 20.66 0.40
C VAL A 74 -10.96 21.71 1.45
N LEU A 75 -11.66 21.68 2.60
CA LEU A 75 -11.38 22.59 3.71
C LEU A 75 -9.95 22.41 4.23
N GLN A 76 -9.47 21.17 4.38
CA GLN A 76 -8.10 20.88 4.81
C GLN A 76 -7.03 21.48 3.89
N SER A 77 -7.34 21.75 2.62
CA SER A 77 -6.42 22.44 1.70
C SER A 77 -6.08 23.89 2.10
N GLY A 78 -6.79 24.46 3.09
CA GLY A 78 -6.45 25.74 3.70
C GLY A 78 -5.17 25.71 4.54
N ALA A 79 -4.75 24.53 5.00
CA ALA A 79 -3.48 24.35 5.70
C ALA A 79 -2.29 24.59 4.76
N SER A 80 -1.23 25.22 5.27
CA SER A 80 0.01 25.39 4.50
C SER A 80 0.90 24.19 4.68
N SER A 81 1.60 23.82 3.63
CA SER A 81 2.80 23.01 3.76
C SER A 81 3.84 23.56 2.80
N SER A 82 4.95 24.02 3.35
CA SER A 82 6.15 24.29 2.57
C SER A 82 6.98 23.01 2.52
N TYR A 83 7.77 22.86 1.47
CA TYR A 83 8.60 21.68 1.27
C TYR A 83 10.05 22.11 1.06
N LYS A 84 10.97 21.37 1.68
CA LYS A 84 12.41 21.56 1.49
C LYS A 84 13.09 20.25 1.13
N ILE A 85 14.16 20.35 0.36
CA ILE A 85 15.09 19.24 0.14
C ILE A 85 16.29 19.42 1.06
N VAL A 86 16.51 18.44 1.93
CA VAL A 86 17.71 18.35 2.76
C VAL A 86 18.84 17.72 1.92
N ASN A 87 20.06 18.21 2.15
CA ASN A 87 21.29 17.76 1.50
C ASN A 87 21.40 18.10 0.00
N LEU A 88 20.69 19.13 -0.48
CA LEU A 88 20.70 19.54 -1.89
C LEU A 88 22.09 20.04 -2.36
N GLU A 89 22.84 20.67 -1.46
CA GLU A 89 24.12 21.34 -1.74
C GLU A 89 25.29 20.41 -2.05
N GLN A 90 25.19 19.11 -1.73
CA GLN A 90 26.22 18.11 -2.06
C GLN A 90 26.21 17.79 -3.56
N ARG A 91 26.61 18.77 -4.37
CA ARG A 91 26.77 18.72 -5.83
C ARG A 91 28.11 18.06 -6.17
N GLY A 92 28.17 17.35 -7.29
CA GLY A 92 29.43 16.84 -7.86
C GLY A 92 29.45 15.36 -8.26
N ILE A 93 28.42 14.57 -7.90
CA ILE A 93 28.29 13.18 -8.36
C ILE A 93 27.11 13.10 -9.33
N ALA A 94 27.39 12.73 -10.58
CA ALA A 94 26.36 12.44 -11.56
C ALA A 94 25.76 11.05 -11.29
N TYR A 95 24.46 11.00 -11.04
CA TYR A 95 23.72 9.75 -10.83
C TYR A 95 23.00 9.35 -12.11
N LYS A 96 23.04 8.07 -12.47
CA LYS A 96 22.24 7.52 -13.58
C LYS A 96 20.91 6.95 -13.12
N HIS A 97 20.76 6.68 -11.83
CA HIS A 97 19.60 5.99 -11.26
C HIS A 97 19.14 6.71 -10.01
N ILE A 98 17.81 6.79 -9.84
CA ILE A 98 17.17 7.30 -8.64
C ILE A 98 16.34 6.18 -7.99
N VAL A 99 16.45 6.05 -6.67
CA VAL A 99 15.55 5.22 -5.86
C VAL A 99 14.71 6.14 -4.97
N ILE A 100 13.39 5.93 -5.00
CA ILE A 100 12.42 6.67 -4.19
C ILE A 100 11.84 5.73 -3.13
N SER A 101 11.87 6.19 -1.88
CA SER A 101 11.34 5.45 -0.72
C SER A 101 10.81 6.42 0.33
N TRP A 102 9.93 5.91 1.20
CA TRP A 102 9.65 6.59 2.46
C TRP A 102 10.80 6.41 3.45
N CYS A 103 10.96 7.38 4.36
CA CYS A 103 11.89 7.28 5.49
C CYS A 103 11.28 7.87 6.78
N ARG A 104 11.77 7.37 7.91
CA ARG A 104 11.68 7.96 9.25
C ARG A 104 13.09 8.20 9.78
N GLN A 105 13.21 8.98 10.84
CA GLN A 105 14.48 9.19 11.53
C GLN A 105 15.15 7.87 11.94
N ASP A 106 14.36 6.91 12.42
CA ASP A 106 14.85 5.60 12.89
C ASP A 106 15.35 4.68 11.76
N ASP A 107 15.13 5.04 10.50
CA ASP A 107 15.63 4.27 9.34
C ASP A 107 17.09 4.62 8.99
N PHE A 108 17.69 5.61 9.64
CA PHE A 108 19.07 6.05 9.40
C PHE A 108 20.05 5.45 10.41
N LEU A 109 21.22 5.05 9.91
CA LEU A 109 22.33 4.57 10.74
C LEU A 109 23.24 5.73 11.14
N GLU A 110 24.04 5.54 12.19
CA GLU A 110 25.02 6.53 12.69
C GLU A 110 26.04 6.96 11.63
N ASP A 111 26.33 6.09 10.65
CA ASP A 111 27.23 6.40 9.54
C ASP A 111 26.63 7.40 8.54
N GLY A 112 25.35 7.73 8.64
CA GLY A 112 24.61 8.61 7.74
C GLY A 112 23.95 7.88 6.56
N SER A 113 24.00 6.56 6.53
CA SER A 113 23.32 5.73 5.54
C SER A 113 21.86 5.47 5.90
N PHE A 114 21.05 5.13 4.90
CA PHE A 114 19.62 4.85 5.04
C PHE A 114 19.36 3.36 4.83
N GLN A 115 18.62 2.74 5.76
CA GLN A 115 18.18 1.35 5.68
C GLN A 115 16.74 1.27 5.19
N CYS A 116 16.55 0.87 3.93
CA CYS A 116 15.21 0.74 3.35
C CYS A 116 14.60 -0.63 3.68
N SER A 117 13.48 -0.64 4.39
CA SER A 117 12.71 -1.86 4.68
C SER A 117 11.96 -2.42 3.47
N TYR A 118 11.60 -1.58 2.50
CA TYR A 118 10.90 -2.01 1.28
C TYR A 118 11.80 -2.82 0.36
N PHE A 119 13.05 -2.37 0.17
CA PHE A 119 14.01 -3.03 -0.71
C PHE A 119 14.98 -3.97 0.05
N SER A 120 14.88 -4.05 1.38
CA SER A 120 15.88 -4.70 2.26
C SER A 120 17.31 -4.30 1.90
N ALA A 121 17.54 -3.03 1.58
CA ALA A 121 18.80 -2.52 1.06
C ALA A 121 19.24 -1.28 1.80
N ASN A 122 20.55 -1.09 1.91
CA ASN A 122 21.15 0.09 2.50
C ASN A 122 21.71 1.01 1.41
N SER A 123 21.51 2.33 1.54
CA SER A 123 21.93 3.31 0.54
C SER A 123 23.45 3.37 0.32
N LYS A 124 24.28 2.98 1.30
CA LYS A 124 25.73 2.91 1.15
C LYS A 124 26.18 1.81 0.19
N ASN A 125 25.34 0.80 0.00
CA ASN A 125 25.61 -0.28 -0.94
C ASN A 125 25.30 0.15 -2.39
N THR A 126 24.74 1.32 -2.64
CA THR A 126 24.52 1.83 -4.01
C THR A 126 25.01 3.28 -4.13
N PRO A 127 26.34 3.52 -3.99
CA PRO A 127 26.88 4.88 -3.94
C PRO A 127 26.66 5.66 -5.23
N ASN A 128 26.49 4.97 -6.37
CA ASN A 128 26.23 5.56 -7.70
C ASN A 128 24.73 5.72 -8.00
N THR A 129 23.87 5.59 -7.00
CA THR A 129 22.41 5.75 -7.11
C THR A 129 21.95 6.82 -6.14
N LEU A 130 21.17 7.79 -6.61
CA LEU A 130 20.58 8.80 -5.77
C LEU A 130 19.36 8.22 -5.04
N TRP A 131 19.36 8.29 -3.72
CA TRP A 131 18.22 7.98 -2.87
C TRP A 131 17.46 9.26 -2.57
N PHE A 132 16.28 9.38 -3.14
CA PHE A 132 15.34 10.47 -2.89
C PHE A 132 14.26 10.00 -1.91
N LEU A 133 14.35 10.44 -0.68
CA LEU A 133 13.57 9.91 0.44
C LEU A 133 12.45 10.87 0.83
N LEU A 134 11.24 10.36 1.00
CA LEU A 134 10.08 11.12 1.46
C LEU A 134 9.94 10.91 2.98
N SER A 135 10.12 11.97 3.77
CA SER A 135 10.04 11.88 5.23
C SER A 135 8.58 11.73 5.70
N LEU A 136 8.33 10.73 6.55
CA LEU A 136 7.02 10.46 7.16
C LEU A 136 6.81 11.17 8.50
N ASP A 137 7.90 11.49 9.19
CA ASP A 137 7.91 12.15 10.50
C ASP A 137 8.37 13.61 10.43
N ASN A 138 8.64 14.10 9.22
CA ASN A 138 9.20 15.42 8.94
C ASN A 138 10.55 15.70 9.63
N VAL A 139 11.28 14.65 10.03
CA VAL A 139 12.61 14.74 10.63
C VAL A 139 13.68 14.23 9.66
N HIS A 140 14.90 14.73 9.82
CA HIS A 140 16.09 14.25 9.10
C HIS A 140 17.28 14.11 10.07
N PRO A 141 18.19 13.15 9.86
CA PRO A 141 19.39 13.02 10.68
C PRO A 141 20.36 14.19 10.45
N ARG A 142 21.30 14.38 11.39
CA ARG A 142 22.37 15.40 11.27
C ARG A 142 23.41 15.03 10.21
N LYS A 143 23.71 13.73 10.07
CA LYS A 143 24.69 13.20 9.12
C LYS A 143 23.98 12.45 8.00
N LEU A 144 24.35 12.72 6.75
CA LEU A 144 23.79 12.09 5.57
C LEU A 144 24.88 11.74 4.55
N ASN A 145 24.77 10.56 3.96
CA ASN A 145 25.60 10.16 2.84
C ASN A 145 25.34 11.02 1.59
N LYS A 146 26.36 11.15 0.73
CA LYS A 146 26.34 12.00 -0.47
C LYS A 146 25.24 11.69 -1.46
N ASN A 147 24.84 10.44 -1.51
CA ASN A 147 23.81 9.94 -2.41
C ASN A 147 22.40 10.00 -1.83
N ILE A 148 22.16 10.73 -0.73
CA ILE A 148 20.83 10.87 -0.12
C ILE A 148 20.32 12.31 -0.27
N ARG A 149 19.04 12.44 -0.63
CA ARG A 149 18.24 13.66 -0.58
C ARG A 149 16.95 13.35 0.17
N ILE A 150 16.52 14.23 1.06
CA ILE A 150 15.29 14.03 1.84
C ILE A 150 14.33 15.16 1.55
N PHE A 151 13.13 14.80 1.10
CA PHE A 151 12.00 15.69 0.95
C PHE A 151 11.24 15.75 2.27
N VAL A 152 11.23 16.92 2.89
CA VAL A 152 10.62 17.17 4.20
C VAL A 152 9.51 18.20 4.04
N SER A 153 8.36 17.94 4.66
CA SER A 153 7.28 18.91 4.75
C SER A 153 7.39 19.72 6.04
N HIS A 154 7.13 21.02 5.94
CA HIS A 154 6.99 21.92 7.07
C HIS A 154 5.55 22.40 7.12
N HIS A 155 4.82 21.91 8.11
CA HIS A 155 3.46 22.38 8.37
C HIS A 155 3.54 23.73 9.07
N GLU A 156 3.07 24.78 8.40
CA GLU A 156 2.88 26.06 9.07
C GLU A 156 1.58 25.96 9.88
N ASN A 157 1.60 26.43 11.13
CA ASN A 157 0.42 26.43 12.01
C ASN A 157 -0.70 27.42 11.55
N HIS A 158 -0.56 28.01 10.35
CA HIS A 158 -1.50 28.98 9.80
C HIS A 158 -2.44 28.35 8.77
N TYR A 159 -3.70 28.20 9.18
CA TYR A 159 -4.82 27.87 8.30
C TYR A 159 -5.35 29.15 7.64
N SER A 160 -5.59 29.11 6.33
CA SER A 160 -6.07 30.29 5.59
C SER A 160 -7.24 29.95 4.69
N VAL A 161 -8.37 30.64 4.89
CA VAL A 161 -9.55 30.55 4.01
C VAL A 161 -9.26 31.09 2.62
N LEU A 162 -8.44 32.15 2.51
CA LEU A 162 -7.99 32.67 1.21
C LEU A 162 -7.22 31.61 0.40
N ARG A 163 -6.48 30.73 1.08
CA ARG A 163 -5.79 29.61 0.41
C ARG A 163 -6.77 28.59 -0.15
N ILE A 164 -7.88 28.31 0.55
CA ILE A 164 -8.95 27.43 0.05
C ILE A 164 -9.51 28.03 -1.25
N PHE A 165 -9.88 29.31 -1.26
CA PHE A 165 -10.37 29.99 -2.46
C PHE A 165 -9.34 29.96 -3.60
N LYS A 166 -8.05 30.20 -3.29
CA LYS A 166 -6.96 30.07 -4.28
C LYS A 166 -6.85 28.66 -4.85
N ASN A 167 -7.00 27.63 -4.03
CA ASN A 167 -6.96 26.25 -4.48
C ASN A 167 -8.21 25.88 -5.30
N ILE A 168 -9.40 26.35 -4.90
CA ILE A 168 -10.64 26.21 -5.68
C ILE A 168 -10.49 26.91 -7.04
N TRP A 169 -9.88 28.09 -7.08
CA TRP A 169 -9.55 28.78 -8.34
C TRP A 169 -8.63 27.93 -9.23
N LYS A 170 -7.57 27.35 -8.65
CA LYS A 170 -6.67 26.42 -9.38
C LYS A 170 -7.41 25.20 -9.92
N TRP A 171 -8.48 24.76 -9.27
CA TRP A 171 -9.31 23.68 -9.78
C TRP A 171 -10.06 24.08 -11.05
N PHE A 172 -10.63 25.28 -11.11
CA PHE A 172 -11.32 25.75 -12.30
C PHE A 172 -10.35 26.01 -13.47
N VAL A 173 -9.21 26.66 -13.19
CA VAL A 173 -8.23 27.08 -14.20
C VAL A 173 -7.29 25.95 -14.62
N TYR A 174 -6.58 25.34 -13.67
CA TYR A 174 -5.54 24.34 -13.92
C TYR A 174 -6.01 22.92 -13.71
N LYS A 175 -7.31 22.72 -13.40
CA LYS A 175 -7.90 21.40 -13.21
C LYS A 175 -7.29 20.59 -12.05
N ILE A 176 -6.62 21.27 -11.11
CA ILE A 176 -6.00 20.68 -9.91
C ILE A 176 -7.05 20.59 -8.80
N ILE A 177 -7.42 19.37 -8.39
CA ILE A 177 -8.41 19.16 -7.33
C ILE A 177 -7.86 19.70 -6.00
N PRO A 178 -8.63 20.53 -5.26
CA PRO A 178 -8.11 21.27 -4.12
C PRO A 178 -8.13 20.42 -2.84
N VAL A 179 -7.46 19.27 -2.85
CA VAL A 179 -7.34 18.37 -1.70
C VAL A 179 -5.86 18.11 -1.38
N PRO A 180 -5.48 17.90 -0.11
CA PRO A 180 -4.08 17.80 0.32
C PRO A 180 -3.24 16.80 -0.48
N GLU A 181 -3.78 15.62 -0.79
CA GLU A 181 -3.09 14.56 -1.52
C GLU A 181 -2.73 15.00 -2.94
N THR A 182 -3.65 15.65 -3.65
CA THR A 182 -3.42 16.20 -4.98
C THR A 182 -2.38 17.32 -4.94
N LEU A 183 -2.51 18.23 -3.96
CA LEU A 183 -1.58 19.35 -3.81
C LEU A 183 -0.17 18.86 -3.48
N PHE A 184 -0.04 17.85 -2.63
CA PHE A 184 1.22 17.16 -2.34
C PHE A 184 1.81 16.52 -3.60
N ALA A 185 1.01 15.78 -4.36
CA ALA A 185 1.45 15.15 -5.60
C ALA A 185 2.04 16.17 -6.60
N HIS A 186 1.38 17.32 -6.75
CA HIS A 186 1.85 18.41 -7.60
C HIS A 186 3.12 19.09 -7.05
N ALA A 187 3.17 19.39 -5.75
CA ALA A 187 4.32 20.03 -5.12
C ALA A 187 5.57 19.13 -5.19
N LEU A 188 5.42 17.85 -4.84
CA LEU A 188 6.47 16.85 -4.92
C LEU A 188 7.00 16.72 -6.35
N THR A 189 6.09 16.59 -7.33
CA THR A 189 6.48 16.45 -8.74
C THR A 189 7.24 17.67 -9.22
N SER A 190 6.76 18.89 -8.91
CA SER A 190 7.42 20.13 -9.28
C SER A 190 8.85 20.18 -8.73
N VAL A 191 9.01 19.98 -7.42
CA VAL A 191 10.31 20.01 -6.74
C VAL A 191 11.26 18.92 -7.26
N PHE A 192 10.75 17.71 -7.47
CA PHE A 192 11.55 16.61 -8.00
C PHE A 192 12.04 16.91 -9.42
N THR A 193 11.17 17.42 -10.29
CA THR A 193 11.54 17.72 -11.68
C THR A 193 12.51 18.90 -11.80
N SER A 194 12.43 19.91 -10.95
CA SER A 194 13.33 21.08 -11.00
C SER A 194 14.68 20.83 -10.31
N GLU A 195 14.63 20.25 -9.12
CA GLU A 195 15.82 20.15 -8.25
C GLU A 195 16.57 18.84 -8.40
N ILE A 196 15.85 17.74 -8.65
CA ILE A 196 16.40 16.38 -8.57
C ILE A 196 16.69 15.79 -9.95
N LEU A 197 15.77 15.91 -10.91
CA LEU A 197 15.98 15.37 -12.24
C LEU A 197 17.09 16.13 -12.99
N LYS A 198 17.90 15.35 -13.71
CA LYS A 198 19.00 15.81 -14.57
C LYS A 198 19.02 14.98 -15.86
N PRO A 199 19.60 15.50 -16.96
CA PRO A 199 19.61 14.80 -18.26
C PRO A 199 20.26 13.41 -18.24
N GLU A 200 21.19 13.15 -17.32
CA GLU A 200 21.94 11.90 -17.21
C GLU A 200 21.15 10.76 -16.55
N ILE A 201 20.01 11.07 -15.93
CA ILE A 201 19.14 10.08 -15.28
C ILE A 201 18.58 9.15 -16.35
N LYS A 202 18.71 7.84 -16.12
CA LYS A 202 18.24 6.77 -17.01
C LYS A 202 17.03 6.03 -16.45
N SER A 203 16.94 5.90 -15.13
CA SER A 203 15.80 5.24 -14.50
C SER A 203 15.47 5.77 -13.10
N VAL A 204 14.20 5.62 -12.75
CA VAL A 204 13.64 5.95 -11.44
C VAL A 204 12.89 4.73 -10.91
N LEU A 205 13.35 4.18 -9.79
CA LEU A 205 12.74 3.04 -9.11
C LEU A 205 11.99 3.51 -7.86
N MET A 206 10.78 3.01 -7.62
CA MET A 206 10.01 3.32 -6.41
C MET A 206 9.37 2.08 -5.78
N ALA A 207 9.27 2.08 -4.45
CA ALA A 207 8.40 1.15 -3.72
C ALA A 207 6.95 1.49 -4.08
N TYR A 208 6.36 0.68 -4.94
CA TYR A 208 5.15 1.04 -5.67
C TYR A 208 3.88 0.63 -4.94
N GLU A 209 2.96 1.58 -4.79
CA GLU A 209 1.66 1.44 -4.11
C GLU A 209 0.50 2.00 -4.96
N ALA A 210 0.76 2.43 -6.19
CA ALA A 210 -0.23 3.09 -7.06
C ALA A 210 -0.88 4.36 -6.48
N GLN A 211 -0.20 5.00 -5.53
CA GLN A 211 -0.68 6.24 -4.91
C GLN A 211 -0.67 7.41 -5.92
N PRO A 212 -1.59 8.39 -5.80
CA PRO A 212 -1.69 9.49 -6.77
C PRO A 212 -0.39 10.27 -7.01
N TRP A 213 0.42 10.49 -5.96
CA TRP A 213 1.68 11.18 -6.12
C TRP A 213 2.69 10.38 -6.96
N GLN A 214 2.66 9.05 -6.92
CA GLN A 214 3.53 8.19 -7.74
C GLN A 214 3.17 8.33 -9.21
N HIS A 215 1.87 8.33 -9.49
CA HIS A 215 1.36 8.51 -10.85
C HIS A 215 1.69 9.88 -11.40
N LYS A 216 1.46 10.93 -10.60
CA LYS A 216 1.79 12.29 -11.00
C LYS A 216 3.29 12.48 -11.21
N LEU A 217 4.11 11.88 -10.35
CA LEU A 217 5.56 11.94 -10.44
C LEU A 217 6.06 11.25 -11.70
N ASN A 218 5.55 10.07 -12.02
CA ASN A 218 5.87 9.38 -13.28
C ASN A 218 5.49 10.22 -14.50
N GLN A 219 4.32 10.88 -14.50
CA GLN A 219 3.97 11.83 -15.56
C GLN A 219 5.01 12.97 -15.65
N GLY A 220 5.39 13.56 -14.52
CA GLY A 220 6.42 14.62 -14.49
C GLY A 220 7.78 14.15 -15.02
N ILE A 221 8.20 12.94 -14.68
CA ILE A 221 9.43 12.32 -15.19
C ILE A 221 9.34 12.16 -16.71
N LYS A 222 8.21 11.66 -17.24
CA LYS A 222 8.02 11.45 -18.67
C LYS A 222 7.92 12.75 -19.46
N LEU A 223 7.37 13.80 -18.86
CA LEU A 223 7.36 15.15 -19.44
C LEU A 223 8.76 15.77 -19.48
N PHE A 224 9.58 15.55 -18.44
CA PHE A 224 10.96 16.00 -18.41
C PHE A 224 11.82 15.29 -19.45
N ASN A 225 11.74 13.95 -19.49
CA ASN A 225 12.42 13.13 -20.48
C ASN A 225 11.72 11.77 -20.60
N SER A 226 11.08 11.53 -21.74
CA SER A 226 10.30 10.31 -22.01
C SER A 226 11.15 9.04 -22.04
N THR A 227 12.47 9.16 -22.27
CA THR A 227 13.42 8.03 -22.31
C THR A 227 13.78 7.48 -20.92
N ILE A 228 13.54 8.25 -19.85
CA ILE A 228 13.79 7.79 -18.48
C ILE A 228 12.83 6.64 -18.16
N LYS A 229 13.37 5.47 -17.82
CA LYS A 229 12.56 4.31 -17.42
C LYS A 229 11.98 4.51 -16.02
N THR A 230 10.66 4.50 -15.88
CA THR A 230 9.98 4.49 -14.58
C THR A 230 9.69 3.05 -14.16
N ILE A 231 10.10 2.69 -12.96
CA ILE A 231 10.06 1.31 -12.47
C ILE A 231 9.34 1.29 -11.12
N GLY A 232 8.26 0.52 -11.05
CA GLY A 232 7.61 0.18 -9.80
C GLY A 232 8.13 -1.15 -9.26
N TYR A 233 8.38 -1.23 -7.96
CA TYR A 233 8.53 -2.49 -7.25
C TYR A 233 7.35 -2.69 -6.31
N LEU A 234 6.49 -3.66 -6.60
CA LEU A 234 5.38 -4.02 -5.73
C LEU A 234 5.93 -4.71 -4.48
N HIS A 235 6.22 -3.89 -3.48
CA HIS A 235 6.97 -4.29 -2.30
C HIS A 235 6.12 -5.11 -1.30
N SER A 236 4.79 -4.97 -1.35
CA SER A 236 3.80 -5.75 -0.61
C SER A 236 3.13 -6.76 -1.56
N SER A 237 2.19 -7.58 -1.08
CA SER A 237 1.33 -8.33 -2.01
C SER A 237 0.14 -7.48 -2.46
N LEU A 238 -0.55 -7.89 -3.52
CA LEU A 238 -1.85 -7.30 -3.86
C LEU A 238 -2.86 -7.53 -2.72
N PRO A 239 -3.72 -6.55 -2.39
CA PRO A 239 -4.84 -6.76 -1.48
C PRO A 239 -5.88 -7.69 -2.12
N PRO A 240 -6.78 -8.30 -1.32
CA PRO A 240 -7.80 -9.24 -1.81
C PRO A 240 -8.58 -8.73 -3.03
N LEU A 241 -9.00 -7.45 -3.01
CA LEU A 241 -9.56 -6.72 -4.15
C LEU A 241 -8.58 -5.59 -4.59
N PRO A 242 -7.75 -5.80 -5.62
CA PRO A 242 -6.68 -4.89 -6.02
C PRO A 242 -7.12 -3.83 -7.04
N THR A 243 -8.23 -3.12 -6.76
CA THR A 243 -8.80 -2.11 -7.66
C THR A 243 -7.94 -0.84 -7.79
N ASP A 244 -7.10 -0.55 -6.80
CA ASP A 244 -6.10 0.51 -6.79
C ASP A 244 -4.99 0.33 -7.85
N PHE A 245 -4.76 -0.92 -8.28
CA PHE A 245 -3.72 -1.29 -9.25
C PHE A 245 -4.21 -1.45 -10.69
N VAL A 246 -5.47 -1.11 -10.98
CA VAL A 246 -6.00 -1.08 -12.35
C VAL A 246 -5.22 -0.05 -13.17
N LYS A 247 -4.67 -0.49 -14.30
CA LYS A 247 -3.81 0.30 -15.20
C LYS A 247 -4.51 1.60 -15.60
N ARG A 248 -3.80 2.71 -15.43
CA ARG A 248 -4.25 4.07 -15.78
C ARG A 248 -3.04 4.96 -16.10
N ASP A 249 -3.32 6.23 -16.43
CA ASP A 249 -2.27 7.20 -16.75
C ASP A 249 -1.37 7.48 -15.54
N GLY A 250 -0.06 7.55 -15.77
CA GLY A 250 0.95 7.76 -14.71
C GLY A 250 1.48 6.47 -14.07
N GLU A 251 0.99 5.30 -14.46
CA GLU A 251 1.60 4.02 -14.06
C GLU A 251 3.05 3.90 -14.57
N PRO A 252 3.96 3.20 -13.87
CA PRO A 252 5.33 3.00 -14.32
C PRO A 252 5.40 2.19 -15.63
N ASP A 253 6.51 2.32 -16.36
CA ASP A 253 6.79 1.53 -17.57
C ASP A 253 6.90 0.04 -17.25
N PHE A 254 7.60 -0.26 -16.15
CA PHE A 254 7.85 -1.62 -15.68
C PHE A 254 7.41 -1.79 -14.23
N LEU A 255 6.89 -2.97 -13.93
CA LEU A 255 6.51 -3.38 -12.59
C LEU A 255 7.20 -4.70 -12.23
N PHE A 256 8.02 -4.66 -11.19
CA PHE A 256 8.53 -5.85 -10.53
C PHE A 256 7.51 -6.34 -9.50
N VAL A 257 7.12 -7.60 -9.64
CA VAL A 257 6.27 -8.31 -8.68
C VAL A 257 7.01 -9.54 -8.16
N HIS A 258 6.55 -10.11 -7.06
CA HIS A 258 7.23 -11.26 -6.44
C HIS A 258 6.43 -12.56 -6.46
N GLY A 259 5.34 -12.64 -7.23
CA GLY A 259 4.63 -13.89 -7.47
C GLY A 259 4.18 -14.05 -8.91
N LYS A 260 4.25 -15.27 -9.45
CA LYS A 260 3.68 -15.60 -10.77
C LYS A 260 2.16 -15.42 -10.77
N GLY A 261 1.50 -15.76 -9.67
CA GLY A 261 0.07 -15.54 -9.45
C GLY A 261 -0.29 -14.06 -9.48
N GLN A 262 0.54 -13.19 -8.88
CA GLN A 262 0.34 -11.73 -8.96
C GLN A 262 0.43 -11.25 -10.40
N LYS A 263 1.46 -11.67 -11.15
CA LYS A 263 1.61 -11.33 -12.58
C LYS A 263 0.38 -11.75 -13.40
N LYS A 264 -0.17 -12.95 -13.17
CA LYS A 264 -1.41 -13.41 -13.81
C LYS A 264 -2.59 -12.48 -13.50
N ILE A 265 -2.73 -12.03 -12.24
CA ILE A 265 -3.80 -11.11 -11.82
C ILE A 265 -3.68 -9.77 -12.54
N PHE A 266 -2.49 -9.19 -12.57
CA PHE A 266 -2.25 -7.92 -13.25
C PHE A 266 -2.62 -7.96 -14.73
N GLN A 267 -2.24 -9.05 -15.42
CA GLN A 267 -2.51 -9.24 -16.84
C GLN A 267 -3.99 -9.46 -17.12
N LYS A 268 -4.62 -10.39 -16.39
CA LYS A 268 -5.99 -10.81 -16.65
C LYS A 268 -7.02 -9.78 -16.18
N TYR A 269 -6.79 -9.19 -15.00
CA TYR A 269 -7.80 -8.40 -14.31
C TYR A 269 -7.47 -6.92 -14.21
N LEU A 270 -6.21 -6.52 -14.25
CA LEU A 270 -5.82 -5.11 -13.99
C LEU A 270 -5.38 -4.35 -15.25
N GLY A 271 -5.36 -4.99 -16.42
CA GLY A 271 -5.12 -4.31 -17.70
C GLY A 271 -3.65 -4.03 -18.00
N TRP A 272 -2.72 -4.74 -17.35
CA TRP A 272 -1.30 -4.57 -17.61
C TRP A 272 -0.79 -5.50 -18.70
N GLU A 273 0.16 -5.01 -19.50
CA GLU A 273 0.78 -5.79 -20.57
C GLU A 273 1.74 -6.86 -20.03
N LYS A 274 1.92 -7.93 -20.81
CA LYS A 274 2.80 -9.04 -20.41
C LYS A 274 4.27 -8.62 -20.28
N LYS A 275 4.72 -7.72 -21.16
CA LYS A 275 6.11 -7.22 -21.22
C LYS A 275 6.44 -6.20 -20.13
N SER A 276 5.45 -5.52 -19.56
CA SER A 276 5.66 -4.51 -18.51
C SER A 276 5.79 -5.11 -17.11
N ILE A 277 5.67 -6.44 -16.95
CA ILE A 277 5.72 -7.09 -15.63
C ILE A 277 6.79 -8.17 -15.59
N GLN A 278 7.71 -8.03 -14.65
CA GLN A 278 8.73 -9.03 -14.37
C GLN A 278 8.55 -9.63 -12.98
N VAL A 279 8.70 -10.95 -12.88
CA VAL A 279 8.66 -11.65 -11.60
C VAL A 279 10.10 -11.77 -11.10
N ILE A 280 10.33 -11.35 -9.87
CA ILE A 280 11.59 -11.51 -9.14
C ILE A 280 11.32 -12.15 -7.78
N ASN A 281 12.34 -12.64 -7.10
CA ASN A 281 12.17 -12.98 -5.69
C ASN A 281 11.95 -11.70 -4.88
N SER A 282 11.17 -11.78 -3.81
CA SER A 282 10.84 -10.61 -2.99
C SER A 282 12.09 -10.03 -2.35
N LEU A 283 12.33 -8.73 -2.54
CA LEU A 283 13.34 -8.02 -1.77
C LEU A 283 12.91 -7.83 -0.31
N ARG A 284 11.61 -7.68 -0.05
CA ARG A 284 11.06 -7.42 1.30
C ARG A 284 10.88 -8.71 2.10
N PHE A 285 10.23 -9.70 1.50
CA PHE A 285 9.82 -10.93 2.18
C PHE A 285 10.93 -11.97 2.08
N GLN A 286 11.78 -11.99 3.10
CA GLN A 286 12.93 -12.89 3.19
C GLN A 286 12.54 -14.22 3.86
N LYS A 287 13.17 -15.34 3.44
CA LYS A 287 12.95 -16.71 4.00
C LYS A 287 13.19 -16.84 5.51
N VAL A 288 13.85 -15.87 6.12
CA VAL A 288 14.66 -16.05 7.34
C VAL A 288 13.86 -16.28 8.64
N THR A 289 12.55 -16.03 8.73
CA THR A 289 11.82 -16.30 10.01
C THR A 289 10.32 -16.61 9.89
N LYS A 290 9.93 -17.88 10.05
CA LYS A 290 8.52 -18.32 10.25
C LYS A 290 7.92 -17.85 11.59
N LYS A 291 8.73 -17.84 12.67
CA LYS A 291 8.32 -17.49 14.05
C LYS A 291 7.74 -16.06 14.20
N LYS A 292 7.94 -15.18 13.21
CA LYS A 292 7.39 -13.82 13.24
C LYS A 292 5.90 -13.74 12.95
N PHE A 293 5.23 -14.81 12.52
CA PHE A 293 3.81 -14.73 12.11
C PHE A 293 2.90 -15.68 12.89
N SER A 294 3.41 -16.84 13.27
CA SER A 294 2.66 -17.82 14.05
C SER A 294 2.31 -17.33 15.47
N GLY A 295 1.16 -17.76 15.98
CA GLY A 295 0.65 -17.44 17.32
C GLY A 295 0.24 -15.98 17.45
N LYS A 296 -0.31 -15.36 16.39
CA LYS A 296 -0.60 -13.93 16.36
C LYS A 296 -1.99 -13.59 15.84
N ILE A 297 -2.51 -12.48 16.36
CA ILE A 297 -3.70 -11.80 15.85
C ILE A 297 -3.25 -10.50 15.18
N PHE A 298 -3.48 -10.36 13.89
CA PHE A 298 -3.12 -9.16 13.13
C PHE A 298 -4.32 -8.24 12.96
N ILE A 299 -4.18 -7.01 13.43
CA ILE A 299 -5.19 -5.95 13.29
C ILE A 299 -4.88 -5.15 12.01
N PRO A 300 -5.91 -4.81 11.18
CA PRO A 300 -5.69 -4.12 9.90
C PRO A 300 -5.23 -2.68 10.10
N TYR A 301 -4.82 -2.04 9.00
CA TYR A 301 -4.45 -0.62 8.98
C TYR A 301 -5.64 0.30 9.34
N ASP A 302 -6.83 -0.03 8.84
CA ASP A 302 -8.05 0.73 9.08
C ASP A 302 -9.23 -0.24 9.21
N PHE A 303 -10.26 0.18 9.95
CA PHE A 303 -11.52 -0.54 10.10
C PHE A 303 -12.62 0.39 10.64
N SER A 304 -13.88 0.03 10.36
CA SER A 304 -15.07 0.73 10.86
C SER A 304 -15.91 -0.10 11.84
N LYS A 305 -15.90 -1.43 11.73
CA LYS A 305 -16.75 -2.35 12.51
C LYS A 305 -15.94 -3.16 13.52
N GLY A 306 -15.35 -2.48 14.52
CA GLY A 306 -14.50 -3.11 15.54
C GLY A 306 -15.22 -4.19 16.35
N ASP A 307 -16.45 -3.90 16.80
CA ASP A 307 -17.24 -4.84 17.60
C ASP A 307 -17.60 -6.11 16.83
N PHE A 308 -17.86 -5.99 15.52
CA PHE A 308 -18.13 -7.15 14.69
C PHE A 308 -16.93 -8.11 14.61
N TYR A 309 -15.69 -7.61 14.65
CA TYR A 309 -14.52 -8.50 14.77
C TYR A 309 -14.50 -9.28 16.09
N ILE A 310 -14.97 -8.68 17.19
CA ILE A 310 -15.07 -9.36 18.48
C ILE A 310 -16.11 -10.47 18.42
N GLU A 311 -17.27 -10.21 17.81
CA GLU A 311 -18.30 -11.23 17.58
C GLU A 311 -17.79 -12.40 16.75
N LEU A 312 -17.07 -12.13 15.65
CA LEU A 312 -16.46 -13.16 14.80
C LEU A 312 -15.40 -13.97 15.54
N LEU A 313 -14.55 -13.31 16.34
CA LEU A 313 -13.52 -13.98 17.12
C LEU A 313 -14.12 -14.86 18.21
N GLU A 314 -15.17 -14.38 18.89
CA GLU A 314 -15.87 -15.15 19.91
C GLU A 314 -16.59 -16.36 19.30
N TYR A 315 -17.25 -16.19 18.15
CA TYR A 315 -17.84 -17.30 17.40
C TYR A 315 -16.79 -18.36 17.07
N PHE A 316 -15.63 -17.93 16.58
CA PHE A 316 -14.53 -18.84 16.28
C PHE A 316 -14.05 -19.61 17.52
N PHE A 317 -13.79 -18.94 18.64
CA PHE A 317 -13.36 -19.57 19.89
C PHE A 317 -14.36 -20.56 20.50
N LYS A 318 -15.67 -20.34 20.29
CA LYS A 318 -16.72 -21.28 20.70
C LYS A 318 -16.69 -22.59 19.92
N LYS A 319 -16.12 -22.60 18.70
CA LYS A 319 -16.19 -23.73 17.76
C LYS A 319 -14.89 -24.50 17.60
N MET A 320 -13.77 -23.98 18.12
CA MET A 320 -12.46 -24.61 17.99
C MET A 320 -12.12 -25.53 19.17
N ASP A 321 -11.28 -26.52 18.89
CA ASP A 321 -10.70 -27.43 19.87
C ASP A 321 -9.69 -26.73 20.78
N SER A 322 -9.37 -27.33 21.94
CA SER A 322 -8.45 -26.78 22.93
C SER A 322 -6.96 -26.96 22.57
N ASP A 323 -6.60 -26.80 21.29
CA ASP A 323 -5.26 -27.06 20.74
C ASP A 323 -4.53 -25.82 20.21
N MET A 324 -5.11 -24.62 20.35
CA MET A 324 -4.52 -23.42 19.78
C MET A 324 -3.28 -22.97 20.53
N PRO A 325 -2.25 -22.46 19.85
CA PRO A 325 -1.14 -21.82 20.54
C PRO A 325 -1.60 -20.50 21.19
N PRO A 326 -0.97 -20.08 22.30
CA PRO A 326 -1.22 -18.76 22.87
C PRO A 326 -1.04 -17.65 21.83
N LEU A 327 -2.03 -16.76 21.75
CA LEU A 327 -2.07 -15.71 20.73
C LEU A 327 -1.54 -14.39 21.26
N LYS A 328 -0.69 -13.72 20.46
CA LYS A 328 -0.20 -12.37 20.74
C LYS A 328 -0.77 -11.37 19.73
N ILE A 329 -1.32 -10.27 20.22
CA ILE A 329 -1.89 -9.24 19.37
C ILE A 329 -0.77 -8.43 18.71
N ARG A 330 -0.94 -8.14 17.42
CA ARG A 330 -0.03 -7.33 16.60
C ARG A 330 -0.86 -6.20 15.98
N ASN A 331 -0.69 -5.01 16.53
CA ASN A 331 -1.24 -3.80 15.93
C ASN A 331 -0.48 -3.44 14.64
N HIS A 332 -1.14 -2.72 13.73
CA HIS A 332 -0.49 -2.16 12.57
C HIS A 332 0.54 -1.10 13.00
N PRO A 333 1.78 -1.09 12.48
CA PRO A 333 2.83 -0.16 12.93
C PRO A 333 2.45 1.32 12.83
N ALA A 334 1.69 1.68 11.79
CA ALA A 334 1.20 3.05 11.57
C ALA A 334 0.03 3.47 12.50
N GLN A 335 -0.48 2.56 13.34
CA GLN A 335 -1.68 2.78 14.17
C GLN A 335 -1.39 2.70 15.67
N SER A 336 -0.13 2.88 16.08
CA SER A 336 0.31 2.79 17.48
C SER A 336 -0.40 3.78 18.42
N GLN A 337 -0.79 4.96 17.92
CA GLN A 337 -1.49 6.01 18.69
C GLN A 337 -3.01 6.02 18.46
N SER A 338 -3.56 5.03 17.78
CA SER A 338 -4.97 5.02 17.37
C SER A 338 -5.90 4.54 18.49
N LYS A 339 -6.76 5.44 19.00
CA LYS A 339 -7.71 5.13 20.10
C LYS A 339 -8.64 3.95 19.77
N LYS A 340 -9.14 3.88 18.54
CA LYS A 340 -10.02 2.77 18.11
C LYS A 340 -9.29 1.42 18.08
N HIS A 341 -8.01 1.41 17.69
CA HIS A 341 -7.20 0.19 17.72
C HIS A 341 -6.92 -0.22 19.17
N ALA A 342 -6.61 0.74 20.06
CA ALA A 342 -6.42 0.46 21.48
C ALA A 342 -7.68 -0.15 22.13
N ALA A 343 -8.87 0.37 21.80
CA ALA A 343 -10.14 -0.19 22.26
C ALA A 343 -10.36 -1.63 21.76
N LEU A 344 -10.12 -1.88 20.47
CA LEU A 344 -10.22 -3.22 19.90
C LEU A 344 -9.23 -4.21 20.55
N ILE A 345 -7.97 -3.79 20.75
CA ILE A 345 -6.94 -4.60 21.43
C ILE A 345 -7.43 -5.02 22.82
N LYS A 346 -7.91 -4.08 23.62
CA LYS A 346 -8.43 -4.36 24.97
C LYS A 346 -9.58 -5.37 24.93
N ASN A 347 -10.50 -5.23 23.98
CA ASN A 347 -11.61 -6.17 23.83
C ASN A 347 -11.13 -7.58 23.44
N ILE A 348 -10.12 -7.69 22.56
CA ILE A 348 -9.50 -8.97 22.21
C ILE A 348 -8.81 -9.58 23.43
N GLU A 349 -8.04 -8.81 24.21
CA GLU A 349 -7.36 -9.29 25.43
C GLU A 349 -8.36 -9.87 26.44
N ASN A 350 -9.49 -9.19 26.65
CA ASN A 350 -10.56 -9.69 27.51
C ASN A 350 -11.14 -11.02 27.01
N LEU A 351 -11.29 -11.15 25.68
CA LEU A 351 -11.79 -12.38 25.07
C LEU A 351 -10.78 -13.52 25.18
N LEU A 352 -9.49 -13.26 24.96
CA LEU A 352 -8.41 -14.24 25.15
C LEU A 352 -8.37 -14.75 26.60
N ALA A 353 -8.59 -13.88 27.59
CA ALA A 353 -8.66 -14.28 28.99
C ALA A 353 -9.89 -15.17 29.28
N ARG A 354 -11.05 -14.84 28.70
CA ARG A 354 -12.29 -15.61 28.87
C ARG A 354 -12.20 -17.03 28.29
N TYR A 355 -11.55 -17.18 27.13
CA TYR A 355 -11.40 -18.46 26.42
C TYR A 355 -10.01 -19.07 26.64
N GLN A 356 -9.41 -18.88 27.82
CA GLN A 356 -8.06 -19.36 28.09
C GLN A 356 -7.91 -20.89 28.00
N ASP A 357 -9.02 -21.62 28.23
CA ASP A 357 -9.14 -23.08 28.12
C ASP A 357 -8.99 -23.59 26.68
N ARG A 358 -8.99 -22.69 25.70
CA ARG A 358 -8.78 -23.00 24.28
C ARG A 358 -7.29 -23.04 23.89
N PHE A 359 -6.38 -22.61 24.76
CA PHE A 359 -4.95 -22.48 24.42
C PHE A 359 -4.06 -23.52 25.09
N ASP A 360 -3.23 -24.18 24.31
CA ASP A 360 -2.17 -25.08 24.76
C ASP A 360 -0.78 -24.47 24.49
N ARG A 361 -0.01 -24.26 25.56
CA ARG A 361 1.37 -23.74 25.49
C ARG A 361 2.32 -24.68 24.76
N ASN A 362 2.00 -25.97 24.68
CA ASN A 362 2.77 -26.99 23.98
C ASN A 362 2.31 -27.20 22.53
N SER A 363 1.31 -26.45 22.07
CA SER A 363 0.80 -26.56 20.72
C SER A 363 1.89 -26.33 19.69
N LYS A 364 2.02 -27.27 18.75
CA LYS A 364 2.95 -27.18 17.60
C LYS A 364 2.30 -26.47 16.41
N ARG A 365 0.98 -26.22 16.47
CA ARG A 365 0.19 -25.64 15.39
C ARG A 365 0.75 -24.27 15.01
N GLN A 366 0.95 -24.04 13.71
CA GLN A 366 1.44 -22.78 13.20
C GLN A 366 0.28 -22.02 12.57
N ILE A 367 -0.32 -21.10 13.33
CA ILE A 367 -1.54 -20.39 12.92
C ILE A 367 -1.47 -18.89 13.20
N ALA A 368 -2.12 -18.11 12.35
CA ALA A 368 -2.36 -16.69 12.54
C ALA A 368 -3.84 -16.36 12.33
N LEU A 369 -4.39 -15.52 13.21
CA LEU A 369 -5.69 -14.89 12.99
C LEU A 369 -5.47 -13.52 12.38
N ILE A 370 -6.24 -13.18 11.36
CA ILE A 370 -6.05 -11.98 10.56
C ILE A 370 -7.39 -11.27 10.40
N PHE A 371 -7.43 -9.97 10.71
CA PHE A 371 -8.63 -9.14 10.57
C PHE A 371 -8.51 -8.21 9.36
N GLY A 372 -9.58 -8.13 8.57
CA GLY A 372 -9.77 -7.14 7.51
C GLY A 372 -8.81 -7.24 6.33
N SER A 373 -8.87 -6.24 5.44
CA SER A 373 -8.05 -6.24 4.23
C SER A 373 -6.56 -6.10 4.55
N THR A 374 -5.79 -7.18 4.34
CA THR A 374 -4.33 -7.16 4.51
C THR A 374 -3.62 -8.19 3.63
N THR A 375 -2.37 -7.86 3.31
CA THR A 375 -1.44 -8.73 2.57
C THR A 375 -0.83 -9.81 3.47
N THR A 376 -0.95 -9.68 4.80
CA THR A 376 -0.44 -10.64 5.79
C THR A 376 -0.96 -12.06 5.55
N VAL A 377 -2.17 -12.21 5.00
CA VAL A 377 -2.72 -13.52 4.62
C VAL A 377 -1.74 -14.26 3.71
N LEU A 378 -1.34 -13.65 2.59
CA LEU A 378 -0.44 -14.28 1.63
C LEU A 378 0.97 -14.46 2.21
N GLU A 379 1.40 -13.55 3.08
CA GLU A 379 2.69 -13.65 3.77
C GLU A 379 2.79 -14.85 4.71
N CYS A 380 1.71 -15.12 5.46
CA CYS A 380 1.57 -16.30 6.31
C CYS A 380 1.55 -17.58 5.47
N LEU A 381 0.75 -17.60 4.39
CA LEU A 381 0.66 -18.77 3.51
C LEU A 381 2.00 -19.12 2.85
N ALA A 382 2.78 -18.11 2.44
CA ALA A 382 4.12 -18.33 1.88
C ALA A 382 5.12 -18.94 2.89
N ARG A 383 4.79 -18.93 4.19
CA ARG A 383 5.60 -19.49 5.29
C ARG A 383 5.03 -20.79 5.84
N ASP A 384 4.04 -21.37 5.18
CA ASP A 384 3.32 -22.56 5.62
C ASP A 384 2.64 -22.35 6.99
N ILE A 385 2.08 -21.17 7.22
CA ILE A 385 1.32 -20.82 8.43
C ILE A 385 -0.16 -20.85 8.07
N GLU A 386 -0.94 -21.57 8.87
CA GLU A 386 -2.39 -21.62 8.77
C GLU A 386 -2.98 -20.22 9.02
N VAL A 387 -3.98 -19.85 8.23
CA VAL A 387 -4.63 -18.55 8.33
C VAL A 387 -6.11 -18.73 8.57
N ILE A 388 -6.61 -18.03 9.59
CA ILE A 388 -8.02 -17.75 9.78
C ILE A 388 -8.21 -16.25 9.57
N HIS A 389 -8.98 -15.91 8.54
CA HIS A 389 -9.20 -14.55 8.10
C HIS A 389 -10.64 -14.14 8.39
N MET A 390 -10.78 -13.16 9.27
CA MET A 390 -12.07 -12.58 9.63
C MET A 390 -12.25 -11.26 8.89
N THR A 391 -13.37 -11.12 8.19
CA THR A 391 -13.64 -9.98 7.31
C THR A 391 -15.00 -9.39 7.64
N THR A 392 -15.07 -8.08 7.84
CA THR A 392 -16.34 -7.35 8.04
C THR A 392 -17.05 -7.04 6.72
N GLU A 393 -16.29 -6.94 5.63
CA GLU A 393 -16.82 -6.70 4.28
C GLU A 393 -16.17 -7.67 3.28
N PRO A 394 -16.66 -8.93 3.18
CA PRO A 394 -16.01 -9.98 2.40
C PRO A 394 -15.73 -9.63 0.93
N VAL A 395 -16.56 -8.79 0.30
CA VAL A 395 -16.34 -8.35 -1.09
C VAL A 395 -15.02 -7.59 -1.26
N TYR A 396 -14.61 -6.78 -0.28
CA TYR A 396 -13.39 -5.99 -0.34
C TYR A 396 -12.20 -6.70 0.33
N GLU A 397 -12.49 -7.51 1.34
CA GLU A 397 -11.49 -8.02 2.28
C GLU A 397 -11.16 -9.50 2.07
N SER A 398 -12.02 -10.30 1.42
CA SER A 398 -11.76 -11.74 1.25
C SER A 398 -11.15 -12.07 -0.12
N TYR A 399 -10.35 -13.13 -0.16
CA TYR A 399 -9.82 -13.69 -1.41
C TYR A 399 -10.85 -14.61 -2.05
N SER A 400 -11.01 -14.54 -3.38
CA SER A 400 -11.96 -15.36 -4.12
C SER A 400 -11.29 -16.23 -5.19
N ALA A 401 -11.86 -17.40 -5.47
CA ALA A 401 -11.22 -18.39 -6.35
C ALA A 401 -11.08 -17.92 -7.79
N SER A 402 -11.93 -16.99 -8.24
CA SER A 402 -11.83 -16.45 -9.60
C SER A 402 -10.68 -15.46 -9.74
N LEU A 403 -10.54 -14.54 -8.80
CA LEU A 403 -9.47 -13.55 -8.81
C LEU A 403 -8.13 -14.17 -8.39
N TRP A 404 -8.16 -15.15 -7.49
CA TRP A 404 -7.01 -15.82 -6.91
C TRP A 404 -7.03 -17.33 -7.19
N PRO A 405 -6.89 -17.76 -8.46
CA PRO A 405 -7.10 -19.15 -8.87
C PRO A 405 -6.15 -20.16 -8.23
N GLU A 406 -5.01 -19.71 -7.72
CA GLU A 406 -4.00 -20.55 -7.07
C GLU A 406 -4.19 -20.67 -5.55
N LEU A 407 -5.30 -20.13 -5.01
CA LEU A 407 -5.74 -20.38 -3.63
C LEU A 407 -6.84 -21.44 -3.62
N LYS A 408 -6.74 -22.40 -2.70
CA LYS A 408 -7.87 -23.16 -2.19
C LYS A 408 -8.48 -22.34 -1.06
N ILE A 409 -9.75 -22.01 -1.18
CA ILE A 409 -10.48 -21.19 -0.21
C ILE A 409 -11.47 -22.12 0.49
N ASN A 410 -11.43 -22.12 1.81
CA ASN A 410 -12.39 -22.81 2.65
C ASN A 410 -13.13 -21.78 3.48
N LYS A 411 -14.43 -21.66 3.24
CA LYS A 411 -15.31 -20.78 3.99
C LYS A 411 -15.79 -21.49 5.24
N ILE A 412 -15.34 -21.00 6.39
CA ILE A 412 -15.72 -21.51 7.71
C ILE A 412 -17.09 -20.94 8.10
N GLU A 413 -17.28 -19.65 7.83
CA GLU A 413 -18.53 -18.91 8.07
C GLU A 413 -18.63 -17.74 7.06
N ASN A 414 -19.78 -17.07 6.94
CA ASN A 414 -19.99 -15.91 6.06
C ASN A 414 -18.89 -14.84 6.08
N HIS A 415 -18.23 -14.67 7.22
CA HIS A 415 -17.21 -13.65 7.45
C HIS A 415 -15.87 -14.24 7.93
N ILE A 416 -15.71 -15.57 7.88
CA ILE A 416 -14.52 -16.28 8.37
C ILE A 416 -14.05 -17.28 7.31
N PHE A 417 -12.80 -17.11 6.89
CA PHE A 417 -12.21 -17.85 5.79
C PHE A 417 -10.87 -18.46 6.20
N SER A 418 -10.54 -19.59 5.60
CA SER A 418 -9.20 -20.16 5.61
C SER A 418 -8.71 -20.40 4.19
N TYR A 419 -7.39 -20.40 4.02
CA TYR A 419 -6.76 -20.44 2.71
C TYR A 419 -5.61 -21.44 2.70
N LYS A 420 -5.38 -22.05 1.53
CA LYS A 420 -4.18 -22.85 1.25
C LYS A 420 -3.68 -22.54 -0.15
N GLN A 421 -2.39 -22.29 -0.31
CA GLN A 421 -1.80 -22.16 -1.64
C GLN A 421 -1.81 -23.53 -2.34
N LYS A 422 -2.20 -23.56 -3.62
CA LYS A 422 -2.10 -24.77 -4.44
C LYS A 422 -0.65 -25.11 -4.74
N ASN A 423 0.15 -24.08 -5.04
CA ASN A 423 1.57 -24.15 -5.35
C ASN A 423 2.34 -23.20 -4.44
N LYS A 424 3.48 -23.66 -3.92
CA LYS A 424 4.37 -22.83 -3.09
C LYS A 424 4.94 -21.68 -3.92
N ASP A 425 5.19 -20.55 -3.27
CA ASP A 425 5.82 -19.36 -3.86
C ASP A 425 5.02 -18.70 -5.01
N GLU A 426 3.75 -19.10 -5.21
CA GLU A 426 2.97 -18.63 -6.36
C GLU A 426 2.61 -17.14 -6.25
N TYR A 427 2.22 -16.67 -5.07
CA TYR A 427 1.88 -15.25 -4.84
C TYR A 427 3.00 -14.46 -4.17
N ILE A 428 3.89 -15.12 -3.42
CA ILE A 428 5.06 -14.52 -2.80
C ILE A 428 6.20 -15.53 -2.87
N ALA A 429 7.12 -15.32 -3.81
CA ALA A 429 8.40 -16.00 -3.88
C ALA A 429 9.36 -15.32 -2.91
N LEU A 430 9.68 -16.01 -1.81
CA LEU A 430 10.51 -15.45 -0.75
C LEU A 430 11.95 -15.21 -1.23
N GLY A 431 12.48 -14.03 -0.91
CA GLY A 431 13.87 -13.66 -1.16
C GLY A 431 14.87 -14.43 -0.31
N GLU A 432 16.10 -14.46 -0.81
CA GLU A 432 17.26 -14.90 -0.05
C GLU A 432 18.03 -13.68 0.46
N ARG A 433 18.82 -13.85 1.53
CA ARG A 433 19.55 -12.74 2.17
C ARG A 433 20.42 -11.94 1.19
N ASN A 434 20.85 -12.55 0.09
CA ASN A 434 21.72 -11.94 -0.91
C ASN A 434 20.98 -11.39 -2.14
N THR A 435 19.65 -11.54 -2.24
CA THR A 435 18.89 -10.92 -3.33
C THR A 435 19.01 -9.41 -3.21
N SER A 436 19.70 -8.76 -4.15
CA SER A 436 20.13 -7.38 -3.97
C SER A 436 19.37 -6.42 -4.88
N LEU A 437 19.12 -5.22 -4.37
CA LEU A 437 18.62 -4.10 -5.17
C LEU A 437 19.52 -3.79 -6.38
N ARG A 438 20.82 -4.09 -6.29
CA ARG A 438 21.77 -3.91 -7.40
C ARG A 438 21.36 -4.74 -8.61
N ASP A 439 20.95 -5.99 -8.40
CA ASP A 439 20.55 -6.90 -9.47
C ASP A 439 19.33 -6.34 -10.25
N ILE A 440 18.48 -5.54 -9.60
CA ILE A 440 17.36 -4.86 -10.25
C ILE A 440 17.82 -3.60 -10.99
N LEU A 441 18.64 -2.76 -10.35
CA LEU A 441 19.03 -1.46 -10.89
C LEU A 441 19.92 -1.57 -12.13
N PHE A 442 20.75 -2.61 -12.25
CA PHE A 442 21.76 -2.75 -13.31
C PHE A 442 21.36 -3.69 -14.46
N HIS A 443 20.24 -4.40 -14.35
CA HIS A 443 19.67 -5.22 -15.43
C HIS A 443 18.43 -4.59 -16.10
N ALA A 444 18.01 -3.39 -15.69
CA ALA A 444 16.78 -2.71 -16.15
C ALA A 444 16.95 -1.81 -17.37
#